data_AF-A0AAX4PEI9-F1
#
_entry.id   AF-A0AAX4PEI9-F1
#
_cell.length_a   1.000
_cell.length_b   1.000
_cell.length_c   1.000
_cell.angle_alpha   90.00
_cell.angle_beta   90.00
_cell.angle_gamma   90.00
#
_symmetry.space_group_name_H-M   'P 1'
#
loop_
_entity.id
_entity.type
_entity.pdbx_description
1 polymer ?
#
loop_
_entity_poly.entity_id
_entity_poly.type
_entity_poly.pdbx_seq_one_letter_code
_entity_poly.pdbx_strand_id
1 'polypeptide(L)'
;MEAASRDEEVENEVKRKIDEALACTCVDDLKEGPCGDSFVEAFSCFIRSQRLEDTDCSEGFGKLKECMIRNPEQFEDFAEAFKPKDGKGPED
;
A
#
# COMPACT_ATOMS: atom_id res chain seq x y z
N MET A 1 13.52 -23.96 -21.30
CA MET A 1 12.71 -22.80 -21.75
C MET A 1 11.41 -22.64 -20.95
N GLU A 2 11.05 -23.55 -20.04
CA GLU A 2 9.76 -23.53 -19.29
C GLU A 2 9.74 -22.72 -17.99
N ALA A 3 10.88 -22.28 -17.45
CA ALA A 3 10.90 -21.47 -16.22
C ALA A 3 10.49 -20.01 -16.50
N ALA A 4 11.04 -19.41 -17.55
CA ALA A 4 10.76 -18.02 -17.94
C ALA A 4 9.27 -17.75 -18.17
N SER A 5 8.51 -18.73 -18.67
CA SER A 5 7.07 -18.57 -18.90
C SER A 5 6.25 -18.55 -17.61
N ARG A 6 6.68 -19.25 -16.56
CA ARG A 6 5.95 -19.28 -15.28
C ARG A 6 6.18 -18.01 -14.48
N ASP A 7 7.40 -17.50 -14.48
CA ASP A 7 7.71 -16.23 -13.80
C ASP A 7 6.97 -15.07 -14.47
N GLU A 8 6.91 -15.03 -15.80
CA GLU A 8 6.11 -14.04 -16.53
C GLU A 8 4.60 -14.17 -16.27
N GLU A 9 4.06 -15.39 -16.15
CA GLU A 9 2.65 -15.60 -15.83
C GLU A 9 2.29 -15.09 -14.43
N VAL A 10 3.16 -15.35 -13.45
CA VAL A 10 3.01 -14.85 -12.07
C VAL A 10 3.07 -13.32 -12.05
N GLU A 11 4.05 -12.72 -12.71
CA GLU A 11 4.16 -11.25 -12.81
C GLU A 11 2.94 -10.62 -13.48
N ASN A 12 2.40 -11.25 -14.54
CA ASN A 12 1.19 -10.77 -15.19
C ASN A 12 -0.05 -10.90 -14.30
N GLU A 13 -0.18 -11.98 -13.52
CA GLU A 13 -1.26 -12.14 -12.54
C GLU A 13 -1.16 -11.05 -11.46
N VAL A 14 0.04 -10.84 -10.92
CA VAL A 14 0.30 -9.81 -9.89
C VAL A 14 -0.01 -8.41 -10.43
N LYS A 15 0.43 -8.10 -11.65
CA LYS A 15 0.10 -6.82 -12.29
C LYS A 15 -1.41 -6.59 -12.40
N ARG A 16 -2.17 -7.60 -12.83
CA ARG A 16 -3.64 -7.48 -12.89
C ARG A 16 -4.26 -7.19 -11.53
N LYS A 17 -3.77 -7.83 -10.46
CA LYS A 17 -4.25 -7.58 -9.09
C LYS A 17 -3.90 -6.18 -8.61
N ILE A 18 -2.72 -5.68 -8.95
CA ILE A 18 -2.32 -4.30 -8.65
C ILE A 18 -3.27 -3.33 -9.37
N ASP A 19 -3.47 -3.51 -10.68
CA ASP A 19 -4.33 -2.65 -11.48
C ASP A 19 -5.78 -2.64 -10.96
N GLU A 20 -6.33 -3.82 -10.61
CA GLU A 20 -7.66 -3.95 -10.03
C GLU A 20 -7.77 -3.26 -8.65
N ALA A 21 -6.77 -3.46 -7.79
CA ALA A 21 -6.77 -2.87 -6.45
C ALA A 21 -6.63 -1.34 -6.50
N LEU A 22 -5.81 -0.80 -7.41
CA LEU A 22 -5.64 0.64 -7.62
C LEU A 22 -6.83 1.29 -8.34
N ALA A 23 -7.67 0.52 -9.02
CA ALA A 23 -8.92 0.98 -9.62
C ALA A 23 -10.09 1.04 -8.62
N CYS A 24 -9.93 0.48 -7.42
CA CYS A 24 -10.97 0.48 -6.41
C CYS A 24 -11.11 1.88 -5.78
N THR A 25 -12.34 2.40 -5.74
CA THR A 25 -12.61 3.75 -5.21
C THR A 25 -12.27 3.91 -3.73
N CYS A 26 -12.11 2.81 -2.99
CA CYS A 26 -11.68 2.82 -1.61
C CYS A 26 -10.28 3.45 -1.41
N VAL A 27 -9.44 3.48 -2.45
CA VAL A 27 -8.08 3.99 -2.37
C VAL A 27 -7.86 5.26 -3.18
N ASP A 28 -8.91 5.82 -3.81
CA ASP A 28 -8.77 6.98 -4.70
C ASP A 28 -8.17 8.18 -3.98
N ASP A 29 -8.65 8.51 -2.78
CA ASP A 29 -8.13 9.65 -2.00
C ASP A 29 -6.64 9.48 -1.64
N LEU A 30 -6.22 8.24 -1.33
CA LEU A 30 -4.82 7.92 -1.02
C LEU A 30 -3.94 7.95 -2.28
N LYS A 31 -4.48 7.51 -3.41
CA LYS A 31 -3.80 7.40 -4.71
C LYS A 31 -3.66 8.74 -5.43
N GLU A 32 -4.67 9.59 -5.36
CA GLU A 32 -4.70 10.90 -6.04
C GLU A 32 -4.19 12.04 -5.15
N GLY A 33 -4.05 11.79 -3.84
CA GLY A 33 -3.54 12.75 -2.87
C GLY A 33 -2.02 13.00 -2.97
N PRO A 34 -1.48 13.91 -2.14
CA PRO A 34 -0.08 14.32 -2.17
C PRO A 34 0.94 13.22 -1.81
N CYS A 35 0.48 12.11 -1.22
CA CYS A 35 1.30 10.92 -0.97
C CYS A 35 1.01 9.76 -1.93
N GLY A 36 0.29 10.03 -3.02
CA GLY A 36 -0.18 9.06 -4.01
C GLY A 36 0.91 8.17 -4.59
N ASP A 37 2.03 8.75 -5.00
CA ASP A 37 3.13 7.98 -5.60
C ASP A 37 3.72 6.97 -4.59
N SER A 38 4.00 7.41 -3.36
CA SER A 38 4.48 6.53 -2.29
C SER A 38 3.44 5.49 -1.90
N PHE A 39 2.15 5.83 -1.96
CA PHE A 39 1.05 4.89 -1.71
C PHE A 39 1.00 3.81 -2.79
N VAL A 40 1.02 4.19 -4.06
CA VAL A 40 1.01 3.27 -5.20
C VAL A 40 2.23 2.34 -5.14
N GLU A 41 3.43 2.87 -4.83
CA GLU A 41 4.66 2.07 -4.67
C GLU A 41 4.51 1.04 -3.55
N ALA A 42 4.15 1.48 -2.33
CA ALA A 42 4.02 0.61 -1.16
C ALA A 42 2.92 -0.44 -1.32
N PHE A 43 1.75 -0.03 -1.81
CA PHE A 43 0.59 -0.91 -1.97
C PHE A 43 0.80 -1.93 -3.09
N SER A 44 1.41 -1.52 -4.22
CA SER A 44 1.80 -2.44 -5.29
C SER A 44 2.84 -3.47 -4.80
N CYS A 45 3.79 -3.04 -3.96
CA CYS A 45 4.76 -3.95 -3.35
C CYS A 45 4.07 -4.97 -2.43
N PHE A 46 3.14 -4.54 -1.58
CA PHE A 46 2.39 -5.43 -0.71
C PHE A 46 1.60 -6.50 -1.48
N ILE A 47 1.04 -6.16 -2.65
CA ILE A 47 0.36 -7.14 -3.50
C ILE A 47 1.36 -8.14 -4.10
N ARG A 48 2.56 -7.68 -4.50
CA ARG A 48 3.67 -8.56 -4.93
C ARG A 48 4.09 -9.53 -3.82
N SER A 49 4.25 -9.04 -2.59
CA SER A 49 4.71 -9.87 -1.46
C SER A 49 3.75 -11.00 -1.09
N GLN A 50 2.47 -10.92 -1.48
CA GLN A 50 1.51 -12.02 -1.31
C GLN A 50 1.73 -13.19 -2.28
N ARG A 51 2.49 -12.98 -3.37
CA ARG A 51 2.83 -14.02 -4.36
C ARG A 51 4.32 -14.35 -4.41
N LEU A 52 5.17 -13.44 -3.94
CA LEU A 52 6.62 -13.56 -3.93
C LEU A 52 7.11 -13.44 -2.49
N GLU A 53 7.36 -14.59 -1.86
CA GLU A 53 7.64 -14.72 -0.41
C GLU A 53 8.81 -13.85 0.07
N ASP A 54 9.78 -13.54 -0.80
CA ASP A 54 10.99 -12.77 -0.47
C ASP A 54 10.92 -11.28 -0.88
N THR A 55 9.73 -10.72 -1.08
CA THR A 55 9.58 -9.29 -1.43
C THR A 55 9.61 -8.42 -0.17
N ASP A 56 10.66 -7.61 -0.01
CA ASP A 56 10.74 -6.58 1.04
C ASP A 56 10.10 -5.27 0.57
N CYS A 57 9.08 -4.81 1.30
CA CYS A 57 8.34 -3.58 1.04
C CYS A 57 8.61 -2.45 2.05
N SER A 58 9.54 -2.66 2.97
CA SER A 58 9.82 -1.73 4.08
C SER A 58 10.19 -0.32 3.60
N GLU A 59 10.97 -0.21 2.51
CA GLU A 59 11.35 1.09 1.93
C GLU A 59 10.12 1.86 1.42
N GLY A 60 9.24 1.20 0.66
CA GLY A 60 8.03 1.81 0.11
C GLY A 60 7.10 2.31 1.21
N PHE A 61 6.85 1.48 2.23
CA PHE A 61 6.07 1.88 3.40
C PHE A 61 6.76 2.99 4.21
N GLY A 62 8.10 3.00 4.25
CA GLY A 62 8.89 4.07 4.86
C GLY A 62 8.63 5.42 4.19
N LYS A 63 8.70 5.47 2.85
CA LYS A 63 8.41 6.69 2.05
C LYS A 63 6.98 7.16 2.24
N LEU A 64 6.01 6.23 2.22
CA LEU A 64 4.61 6.56 2.45
C LEU A 64 4.40 7.18 3.84
N LYS A 65 4.91 6.52 4.89
CA LYS A 65 4.83 7.02 6.27
C LYS A 65 5.47 8.40 6.40
N GLU A 66 6.66 8.59 5.83
CA GLU A 66 7.37 9.86 5.89
C GLU A 66 6.55 10.99 5.20
N CYS A 67 5.93 10.68 4.06
CA CYS A 67 5.05 11.61 3.37
C CYS A 67 3.82 11.97 4.23
N MET A 68 3.16 10.98 4.83
CA MET A 68 1.98 11.22 5.68
C MET A 68 2.32 12.10 6.89
N ILE A 69 3.49 11.88 7.52
CA ILE A 69 3.97 12.71 8.65
C ILE A 69 4.24 14.16 8.22
N ARG A 70 4.69 14.39 6.98
CA ARG A 70 4.93 15.74 6.44
C ARG A 70 3.65 16.48 6.03
N ASN A 71 2.56 15.78 5.79
CA ASN A 71 1.28 16.35 5.32
C ASN A 71 0.12 16.00 6.28
N PRO A 72 0.24 16.26 7.59
CA PRO A 72 -0.72 15.79 8.59
C PRO A 72 -2.15 16.28 8.35
N GLU A 73 -2.31 17.49 7.81
CA GLU A 73 -3.61 18.11 7.53
C GLU A 73 -4.45 17.33 6.50
N GLN A 74 -3.80 16.53 5.65
CA GLN A 74 -4.47 15.70 4.63
C GLN A 74 -4.96 14.37 5.21
N PHE A 75 -4.44 13.97 6.37
CA PHE A 75 -4.73 12.69 7.01
C PHE A 75 -5.44 12.86 8.36
N GLU A 76 -5.95 14.05 8.68
CA GLU A 76 -6.65 14.31 9.94
C GLU A 76 -7.87 13.40 10.09
N ASP A 77 -8.74 13.32 9.07
CA ASP A 77 -9.93 12.45 9.10
C ASP A 77 -9.57 10.98 9.32
N PHE A 78 -8.49 10.52 8.69
CA PHE A 78 -7.95 9.17 8.92
C PHE A 78 -7.43 9.03 10.35
N ALA A 79 -6.64 9.98 10.84
CA ALA A 79 -6.10 9.97 12.20
C ALA A 79 -7.22 9.97 13.25
N GLU A 80 -8.27 10.78 13.08
CA GLU A 80 -9.47 10.80 13.93
C GLU A 80 -10.18 9.46 13.96
N ALA A 81 -10.29 8.76 12.82
CA ALA A 81 -10.92 7.45 12.75
C ALA A 81 -10.19 6.39 13.59
N PHE A 82 -8.87 6.54 13.75
CA PHE A 82 -8.02 5.64 14.55
C PHE A 82 -7.72 6.15 15.96
N LYS A 83 -8.23 7.33 16.35
CA LYS A 83 -8.08 7.78 17.73
C LYS A 83 -8.80 6.82 18.68
N PRO A 84 -8.16 6.37 19.75
CA PRO A 84 -8.81 5.51 20.75
C PRO A 84 -9.99 6.28 21.34
N LYS A 85 -11.21 5.77 21.11
CA LYS A 85 -12.43 6.52 21.47
C LYS A 85 -12.68 6.63 22.96
N ASP A 86 -12.12 5.77 23.80
CA ASP A 86 -12.28 5.86 25.25
C ASP A 86 -11.14 5.11 25.96
N GLY A 87 -9.96 5.73 26.09
CA GLY A 87 -8.94 5.37 27.10
C GLY A 87 -8.39 3.95 27.12
N LYS A 88 -8.76 3.07 26.19
CA LYS A 88 -8.23 1.72 26.06
C LYS A 88 -7.45 1.65 24.75
N GLY A 89 -6.15 1.95 24.86
CA GLY A 89 -5.20 1.75 23.77
C GLY A 89 -5.11 0.25 23.40
N PRO A 90 -4.49 -0.07 22.25
CA PRO A 90 -4.17 -1.45 21.93
C PRO A 90 -3.23 -1.98 23.02
N GLU A 91 -3.70 -2.99 23.75
CA GLU A 91 -2.86 -3.77 24.67
C GLU A 91 -1.86 -4.57 23.80
N ASP A 92 -0.57 -4.55 24.19
CA ASP A 92 0.55 -5.30 23.58
C ASP A 92 0.25 -6.80 23.36
#